data_AF-A0A1M5G453-F1
#
_entry.id   AF-A0A1M5G453-F1
#
_cell.length_a   1.000
_cell.length_b   1.000
_cell.length_c   1.000
_cell.angle_alpha   90.00
_cell.angle_beta   90.00
_cell.angle_gamma   90.00
#
_symmetry.space_group_name_H-M   'P 1'
#
loop_
_entity.id
_entity.type
_entity.pdbx_description
1 polymer ?
#
loop_
_entity_poly.entity_id
_entity_poly.type
_entity_poly.pdbx_seq_one_letter_code
_entity_poly.pdbx_strand_id
1 'polypeptide(L)'
;MPLRSLDPLAVPRALTSSALALGTAVRGARVFHPRGAARAATVETDGGGSWGARLLDEAGRHDAVVRISRGAGLPEPLPDVVGLAVRLDGLGRGGGPLDLLVNTAGGPPGLRHVFLPAPLGRTFSSVLPYRTGSGRTVLLGAREAGDGYDLLAAPLAGGWARWGRLTLGDPLPSTVSEELRFRPTLGADDLQPVALFRAVRDLSYRLSQAVRP
;
A
#
# COMPACT_ATOMS: atom_id res chain seq x y z
N MET A 1 36.06 -24.90 6.84
CA MET A 1 35.66 -23.53 7.24
C MET A 1 34.34 -23.24 6.53
N PRO A 2 33.18 -23.25 7.21
CA PRO A 2 31.87 -23.26 6.54
C PRO A 2 31.48 -21.85 6.07
N LEU A 3 30.90 -21.80 4.86
CA LEU A 3 30.33 -20.61 4.25
C LEU A 3 29.11 -20.15 5.07
N ARG A 4 29.16 -18.92 5.59
CA ARG A 4 28.02 -18.26 6.24
C ARG A 4 26.89 -18.10 5.22
N SER A 5 25.75 -18.74 5.48
CA SER A 5 24.49 -18.45 4.80
C SER A 5 24.10 -16.99 5.07
N LEU A 6 23.91 -16.21 4.02
CA LEU A 6 23.36 -14.87 4.11
C LEU A 6 21.86 -15.00 4.39
N ASP A 7 21.43 -14.51 5.55
CA ASP A 7 20.03 -14.45 5.95
C ASP A 7 19.28 -13.45 5.05
N PRO A 8 18.33 -13.90 4.20
CA PRO A 8 17.54 -13.02 3.33
C PRO A 8 16.60 -12.07 4.12
N LEU A 9 16.52 -12.22 5.44
CA LEU A 9 15.77 -11.36 6.36
C LEU A 9 16.66 -10.36 7.12
N ALA A 10 17.95 -10.22 6.77
CA ALA A 10 18.85 -9.25 7.41
C ALA A 10 18.66 -7.81 6.90
N VAL A 11 17.90 -7.62 5.82
CA VAL A 11 17.52 -6.30 5.27
C VAL A 11 16.11 -5.93 5.79
N PRO A 12 15.91 -5.59 7.08
CA PRO A 12 15.00 -4.47 7.40
C PRO A 12 15.14 -3.92 8.85
N ARG A 13 16.32 -3.49 9.32
CA ARG A 13 16.38 -2.69 10.57
C ARG A 13 16.48 -1.19 10.32
N ALA A 14 17.23 -0.78 9.31
CA ALA A 14 17.38 0.63 8.93
C ALA A 14 16.36 1.12 7.89
N LEU A 15 15.77 0.22 7.09
CA LEU A 15 14.76 0.60 6.07
C LEU A 15 13.35 0.72 6.69
N THR A 16 13.07 -0.07 7.72
CA THR A 16 11.79 -0.05 8.42
C THR A 16 11.63 1.21 9.26
N SER A 17 12.71 1.84 9.71
CA SER A 17 12.64 3.09 10.49
C SER A 17 12.13 4.26 9.67
N SER A 18 12.43 4.36 8.37
CA SER A 18 11.85 5.40 7.50
C SER A 18 10.34 5.19 7.28
N ALA A 19 9.91 3.94 7.08
CA ALA A 19 8.50 3.58 6.96
C ALA A 19 7.73 3.76 8.29
N LEU A 20 8.37 3.45 9.43
CA LEU A 20 7.82 3.62 10.78
C LEU A 20 7.83 5.09 11.23
N ALA A 21 8.85 5.88 10.90
CA ALA A 21 8.94 7.29 11.29
C ALA A 21 7.93 8.16 10.54
N LEU A 22 7.67 7.87 9.25
CA LEU A 22 6.50 8.43 8.58
C LEU A 22 5.20 7.84 9.19
N GLY A 23 5.16 6.56 9.53
CA GLY A 23 4.00 5.92 10.17
C GLY A 23 3.65 6.45 11.58
N THR A 24 4.61 6.94 12.35
CA THR A 24 4.40 7.57 13.67
C THR A 24 4.00 9.03 13.55
N ALA A 25 4.53 9.77 12.58
CA ALA A 25 4.02 11.09 12.22
C ALA A 25 2.54 11.03 11.77
N VAL A 26 2.15 9.92 11.13
CA VAL A 26 0.76 9.63 10.72
C VAL A 26 -0.16 9.22 11.89
N ARG A 27 0.38 8.78 13.03
CA ARG A 27 -0.41 8.23 14.16
C ARG A 27 -0.87 9.25 15.20
N GLY A 28 -0.42 10.49 15.14
CA GLY A 28 -0.57 11.45 16.24
C GLY A 28 -1.55 12.60 16.04
N ALA A 29 -2.00 12.92 14.83
CA ALA A 29 -2.72 14.16 14.62
C ALA A 29 -3.79 14.08 13.52
N ARG A 30 -5.00 14.55 13.87
CA ARG A 30 -6.08 14.96 12.97
C ARG A 30 -5.68 16.16 12.07
N VAL A 31 -4.47 16.20 11.50
CA VAL A 31 -3.90 17.45 10.94
C VAL A 31 -3.41 17.34 9.49
N PHE A 32 -3.64 16.24 8.76
CA PHE A 32 -3.25 16.19 7.34
C PHE A 32 -4.37 15.71 6.38
N HIS A 33 -4.69 16.62 5.43
CA HIS A 33 -5.51 16.58 4.19
C HIS A 33 -6.96 17.11 4.18
N PRO A 34 -7.16 18.44 4.13
CA PRO A 34 -8.31 19.03 3.43
C PRO A 34 -8.20 18.96 1.89
N ARG A 35 -7.05 18.53 1.33
CA ARG A 35 -6.78 18.53 -0.14
C ARG A 35 -6.54 17.13 -0.70
N GLY A 36 -7.52 16.25 -0.53
CA GLY A 36 -7.56 14.98 -1.25
C GLY A 36 -8.81 14.93 -2.12
N ALA A 37 -8.67 14.57 -3.38
CA ALA A 37 -9.80 14.45 -4.30
C ALA A 37 -10.23 12.99 -4.38
N ALA A 38 -11.50 12.74 -4.08
CA ALA A 38 -12.12 11.44 -4.30
C ALA A 38 -12.79 11.41 -5.68
N ARG A 39 -12.74 10.26 -6.35
CA ARG A 39 -13.36 10.03 -7.65
C ARG A 39 -14.05 8.66 -7.66
N ALA A 40 -15.15 8.56 -8.40
CA ALA A 40 -15.60 7.26 -8.86
C ALA A 40 -14.52 6.65 -9.76
N ALA A 41 -14.44 5.33 -9.81
CA ALA A 41 -13.47 4.63 -10.63
C ALA A 41 -13.98 3.23 -10.98
N THR A 42 -13.32 2.63 -11.96
CA THR A 42 -13.49 1.21 -12.29
C THR A 42 -12.12 0.54 -12.24
N VAL A 43 -12.07 -0.64 -11.63
CA VAL A 43 -10.93 -1.55 -11.73
C VAL A 43 -11.29 -2.70 -12.65
N GLU A 44 -10.50 -2.88 -13.71
CA GLU A 44 -10.54 -4.06 -14.57
C GLU A 44 -9.30 -4.91 -14.27
N THR A 45 -9.50 -6.14 -13.79
CA THR A 45 -8.42 -7.09 -13.53
C THR A 45 -8.13 -7.89 -14.79
N ASP A 46 -6.85 -8.01 -15.12
CA ASP A 46 -6.41 -8.62 -16.38
C ASP A 46 -6.64 -10.15 -16.38
N GLY A 47 -6.63 -10.78 -15.20
CA GLY A 47 -6.69 -12.23 -15.02
C GLY A 47 -5.41 -12.96 -15.46
N GLY A 48 -5.40 -14.28 -15.31
CA GLY A 48 -4.25 -15.13 -15.66
C GLY A 48 -3.04 -14.99 -14.72
N GLY A 49 -3.23 -14.31 -13.59
CA GLY A 49 -2.23 -14.24 -12.52
C GLY A 49 -2.07 -15.56 -11.78
N SER A 50 -1.00 -15.66 -10.99
CA SER A 50 -0.72 -16.82 -10.13
C SER A 50 -0.28 -16.41 -8.72
N TRP A 51 -0.67 -15.22 -8.26
CA TRP A 51 -0.29 -14.62 -6.98
C TRP A 51 -0.89 -15.33 -5.77
N GLY A 52 -1.96 -16.10 -5.96
CA GLY A 52 -2.72 -16.78 -4.92
C GLY A 52 -3.75 -15.89 -4.23
N ALA A 53 -4.26 -14.89 -4.94
CA ALA A 53 -5.30 -13.98 -4.48
C ALA A 53 -6.23 -13.68 -5.65
N ARG A 54 -7.54 -13.92 -5.50
CA ARG A 54 -8.54 -13.82 -6.58
C ARG A 54 -8.50 -12.48 -7.30
N LEU A 55 -8.43 -11.38 -6.56
CA LEU A 55 -8.34 -10.03 -7.14
C LEU A 55 -7.15 -9.85 -8.09
N LEU A 56 -6.05 -10.56 -7.86
CA LEU A 56 -4.82 -10.44 -8.65
C LEU A 56 -4.74 -11.49 -9.77
N ASP A 57 -5.57 -12.53 -9.72
CA ASP A 57 -5.44 -13.74 -10.55
C ASP A 57 -6.61 -13.94 -11.51
N GLU A 58 -7.81 -13.50 -11.13
CA GLU A 58 -9.03 -13.68 -11.89
C GLU A 58 -9.38 -12.40 -12.66
N ALA A 59 -9.89 -12.55 -13.89
CA ALA A 59 -10.39 -11.43 -14.68
C ALA A 59 -11.76 -10.97 -14.15
N GLY A 60 -11.99 -9.67 -14.13
CA GLY A 60 -13.14 -9.09 -13.47
C GLY A 60 -13.22 -7.59 -13.65
N ARG A 61 -14.42 -7.04 -13.41
CA ARG A 61 -14.67 -5.61 -13.39
C ARG A 61 -15.31 -5.24 -12.07
N HIS A 62 -14.76 -4.21 -11.43
CA HIS A 62 -15.14 -3.81 -10.08
C HIS A 62 -15.36 -2.30 -10.03
N ASP A 63 -16.48 -1.88 -9.46
CA ASP A 63 -16.68 -0.49 -9.11
C ASP A 63 -15.76 -0.14 -7.94
N ALA A 64 -15.17 1.04 -8.02
CA ALA A 64 -14.19 1.50 -7.06
C ALA A 64 -14.40 2.97 -6.69
N VAL A 65 -13.95 3.33 -5.50
CA VAL A 65 -13.76 4.72 -5.09
C VAL A 65 -12.28 4.95 -4.86
N VAL A 66 -11.75 5.98 -5.49
CA VAL A 66 -10.34 6.33 -5.39
C VAL A 66 -10.19 7.66 -4.68
N ARG A 67 -9.20 7.78 -3.81
CA ARG A 67 -8.77 9.05 -3.23
C ARG A 67 -7.29 9.28 -3.47
N ILE A 68 -6.98 10.41 -4.10
CA ILE A 68 -5.60 10.88 -4.32
C ILE A 68 -5.33 11.98 -3.29
N SER A 69 -4.20 11.90 -2.59
CA SER A 69 -3.87 12.82 -1.49
C SER A 69 -2.38 13.06 -1.34
N ARG A 70 -2.00 14.15 -0.68
CA ARG A 70 -0.59 14.56 -0.47
C ARG A 70 -0.13 14.28 0.96
N GLY A 71 0.55 13.17 1.21
CA GLY A 71 0.80 12.53 2.51
C GLY A 71 1.46 13.35 3.61
N ALA A 72 2.44 14.20 3.32
CA ALA A 72 3.02 15.12 4.31
C ALA A 72 2.24 16.44 4.43
N GLY A 73 1.40 16.77 3.45
CA GLY A 73 0.56 17.96 3.44
C GLY A 73 1.33 19.26 3.20
N LEU A 74 2.47 19.18 2.54
CA LEU A 74 3.28 20.36 2.21
C LEU A 74 2.54 21.24 1.19
N PRO A 75 2.62 22.58 1.29
CA PRO A 75 1.98 23.47 0.33
C PRO A 75 2.59 23.31 -1.06
N GLU A 76 1.79 23.55 -2.09
CA GLU A 76 2.29 23.64 -3.46
C GLU A 76 3.23 24.84 -3.61
N PRO A 77 4.35 24.73 -4.35
CA PRO A 77 4.74 23.60 -5.23
C PRO A 77 5.72 22.60 -4.59
N LEU A 78 5.85 22.54 -3.26
CA LEU A 78 6.86 21.70 -2.61
C LEU A 78 6.65 20.21 -2.92
N PRO A 79 7.73 19.41 -3.09
CA PRO A 79 7.62 17.95 -3.25
C PRO A 79 6.94 17.30 -2.05
N ASP A 80 6.07 16.32 -2.30
CA ASP A 80 5.35 15.58 -1.25
C ASP A 80 5.12 14.12 -1.66
N VAL A 81 4.97 13.23 -0.70
CA VAL A 81 4.59 11.84 -0.95
C VAL A 81 3.13 11.80 -1.36
N VAL A 82 2.81 11.30 -2.56
CA VAL A 82 1.41 11.19 -3.00
C VAL A 82 0.87 9.82 -2.61
N GLY A 83 -0.31 9.79 -2.00
CA GLY A 83 -1.04 8.58 -1.67
C GLY A 83 -2.19 8.35 -2.65
N LEU A 84 -2.35 7.10 -3.06
CA LEU A 84 -3.47 6.57 -3.83
C LEU A 84 -4.16 5.51 -2.97
N ALA A 85 -5.39 5.80 -2.56
CA ALA A 85 -6.24 4.85 -1.84
C ALA A 85 -7.37 4.39 -2.77
N VAL A 86 -7.53 3.08 -2.91
CA VAL A 86 -8.54 2.44 -3.76
C VAL A 86 -9.44 1.58 -2.88
N ARG A 87 -10.74 1.84 -2.91
CA ARG A 87 -11.76 1.02 -2.24
C ARG A 87 -12.49 0.19 -3.29
N LEU A 88 -12.57 -1.11 -3.06
CA LEU A 88 -13.33 -2.08 -3.85
C LEU A 88 -14.42 -2.68 -2.96
N ASP A 89 -15.68 -2.43 -3.29
CA ASP A 89 -16.80 -2.93 -2.49
C ASP A 89 -17.01 -4.43 -2.72
N GLY A 90 -17.41 -5.16 -1.67
CA GLY A 90 -17.71 -6.59 -1.75
C GLY A 90 -16.50 -7.54 -1.81
N LEU A 91 -15.28 -7.02 -1.96
CA LEU A 91 -14.06 -7.83 -2.12
C LEU A 91 -13.24 -8.01 -0.84
N GLY A 92 -13.65 -7.36 0.25
CA GLY A 92 -13.03 -7.50 1.56
C GLY A 92 -13.54 -8.72 2.31
N ARG A 93 -12.92 -8.98 3.46
CA ARG A 93 -13.33 -10.06 4.37
C ARG A 93 -14.83 -10.00 4.68
N GLY A 94 -15.50 -11.15 4.55
CA GLY A 94 -16.94 -11.28 4.81
C GLY A 94 -17.83 -10.47 3.86
N GLY A 95 -17.36 -10.16 2.65
CA GLY A 95 -18.09 -9.35 1.67
C GLY A 95 -18.08 -7.85 1.97
N GLY A 96 -17.21 -7.38 2.87
CA GLY A 96 -17.01 -5.96 3.14
C GLY A 96 -16.19 -5.25 2.05
N PRO A 97 -15.86 -3.96 2.24
CA PRO A 97 -14.94 -3.25 1.35
C PRO A 97 -13.49 -3.72 1.55
N LEU A 98 -12.74 -3.77 0.46
CA LEU A 98 -11.28 -3.95 0.45
C LEU A 98 -10.62 -2.60 0.12
N ASP A 99 -9.75 -2.13 1.01
CA ASP A 99 -9.02 -0.88 0.82
C ASP A 99 -7.55 -1.15 0.53
N LEU A 100 -7.11 -0.79 -0.67
CA LEU A 100 -5.72 -0.85 -1.11
C LEU A 100 -5.09 0.53 -1.04
N LEU A 101 -3.98 0.65 -0.31
CA LEU A 101 -3.26 1.91 -0.15
C LEU A 101 -1.84 1.76 -0.68
N VAL A 102 -1.46 2.69 -1.55
CA VAL A 102 -0.11 2.79 -2.11
C VAL A 102 0.34 4.24 -2.12
N ASN A 103 1.64 4.48 -2.02
CA ASN A 103 2.22 5.81 -1.99
C ASN A 103 3.42 5.90 -2.92
N THR A 104 3.75 7.10 -3.41
CA THR A 104 4.96 7.32 -4.21
C THR A 104 6.20 6.84 -3.47
N ALA A 105 6.95 5.98 -4.15
CA ALA A 105 8.07 5.22 -3.60
C ALA A 105 9.11 4.90 -4.69
N GLY A 106 10.21 4.26 -4.29
CA GLY A 106 11.17 3.69 -5.24
C GLY A 106 10.58 2.60 -6.12
N GLY A 107 11.00 2.52 -7.38
CA GLY A 107 10.55 1.48 -8.31
C GLY A 107 11.24 0.11 -8.15
N PRO A 108 12.59 0.04 -8.13
CA PRO A 108 13.32 -1.22 -8.12
C PRO A 108 13.09 -2.10 -6.87
N PRO A 109 13.37 -3.41 -6.95
CA PRO A 109 13.47 -4.28 -5.76
C PRO A 109 14.39 -3.65 -4.69
N GLY A 110 13.97 -3.70 -3.43
CA GLY A 110 14.66 -3.06 -2.31
C GLY A 110 14.29 -1.59 -2.06
N LEU A 111 14.10 -0.78 -3.12
CA LEU A 111 13.75 0.65 -2.97
C LEU A 111 12.25 0.92 -2.86
N ARG A 112 11.39 -0.02 -3.27
CA ARG A 112 9.93 0.11 -3.13
C ARG A 112 9.38 0.10 -1.71
N HIS A 113 10.26 0.02 -0.71
CA HIS A 113 9.93 0.19 0.70
C HIS A 113 10.29 1.59 1.21
N VAL A 114 10.81 2.46 0.33
CA VAL A 114 11.25 3.81 0.65
C VAL A 114 10.31 4.79 -0.04
N PHE A 115 9.64 5.62 0.76
CA PHE A 115 8.84 6.73 0.24
C PHE A 115 9.72 7.71 -0.50
N LEU A 116 9.27 8.13 -1.69
CA LEU A 116 9.92 9.17 -2.48
C LEU A 116 8.87 10.20 -2.84
N PRO A 117 9.10 11.51 -2.58
CA PRO A 117 8.14 12.54 -2.93
C PRO A 117 8.01 12.67 -4.45
N ALA A 118 6.84 13.05 -4.94
CA ALA A 118 6.67 13.44 -6.33
C ALA A 118 7.47 14.74 -6.61
N PRO A 119 8.10 14.89 -7.79
CA PRO A 119 8.07 13.96 -8.94
C PRO A 119 9.15 12.86 -8.91
N LEU A 120 9.97 12.77 -7.84
CA LEU A 120 11.05 11.77 -7.74
C LEU A 120 10.52 10.33 -7.66
N GLY A 121 9.40 10.12 -6.96
CA GLY A 121 8.68 8.86 -6.92
C GLY A 121 7.71 8.71 -8.09
N ARG A 122 8.02 7.86 -9.07
CA ARG A 122 7.17 7.58 -10.26
C ARG A 122 6.41 6.25 -10.18
N THR A 123 6.59 5.50 -9.10
CA THR A 123 5.88 4.24 -8.84
C THR A 123 5.29 4.34 -7.46
N PHE A 124 4.04 3.92 -7.33
CA PHE A 124 3.40 3.79 -6.04
C PHE A 124 3.65 2.39 -5.48
N SER A 125 3.82 2.29 -4.17
CA SER A 125 4.03 1.02 -3.47
C SER A 125 3.22 1.00 -2.18
N SER A 126 2.70 -0.16 -1.81
CA SER A 126 2.09 -0.38 -0.50
C SER A 126 3.11 -0.28 0.64
N VAL A 127 4.41 -0.30 0.32
CA VAL A 127 5.58 -0.29 1.23
C VAL A 127 5.65 -1.51 2.15
N LEU A 128 4.54 -1.90 2.75
CA LEU A 128 4.37 -3.14 3.48
C LEU A 128 3.77 -4.21 2.56
N PRO A 129 4.20 -5.46 2.70
CA PRO A 129 3.69 -6.54 1.88
C PRO A 129 2.32 -7.03 2.36
N TYR A 130 1.66 -7.76 1.48
CA TYR A 130 0.47 -8.57 1.74
C TYR A 130 0.88 -10.05 1.71
N ARG A 131 0.12 -10.87 2.43
CA ARG A 131 0.16 -12.32 2.35
C ARG A 131 -1.05 -12.80 1.58
N THR A 132 -0.82 -13.63 0.57
CA THR A 132 -1.90 -14.19 -0.25
C THR A 132 -2.42 -15.51 0.33
N GLY A 133 -3.54 -16.01 -0.18
CA GLY A 133 -4.15 -17.29 0.23
C GLY A 133 -3.24 -18.49 0.02
N SER A 134 -2.30 -18.42 -0.93
CA SER A 134 -1.25 -19.43 -1.14
C SER A 134 -0.07 -19.30 -0.18
N GLY A 135 -0.06 -18.30 0.71
CA GLY A 135 1.02 -18.01 1.64
C GLY A 135 2.15 -17.16 1.04
N ARG A 136 2.05 -16.74 -0.23
CA ARG A 136 3.05 -15.89 -0.88
C ARG A 136 3.05 -14.47 -0.28
N THR A 137 4.22 -13.84 -0.31
CA THR A 137 4.37 -12.43 0.06
C THR A 137 4.43 -11.58 -1.22
N VAL A 138 3.54 -10.59 -1.32
CA VAL A 138 3.40 -9.71 -2.48
C VAL A 138 3.38 -8.25 -2.05
N LEU A 139 4.01 -7.36 -2.82
CA LEU A 139 3.74 -5.92 -2.73
C LEU A 139 2.76 -5.51 -3.79
N LEU A 140 1.88 -4.58 -3.42
CA LEU A 140 0.99 -3.91 -4.35
C LEU A 140 1.59 -2.58 -4.75
N GLY A 141 1.36 -2.16 -5.97
CA GLY A 141 1.83 -0.90 -6.49
C GLY A 141 0.92 -0.35 -7.56
N ALA A 142 1.25 0.86 -8.02
CA ALA A 142 0.56 1.48 -9.14
C ALA A 142 1.51 2.37 -9.94
N ARG A 143 1.15 2.65 -11.19
CA ARG A 143 1.83 3.63 -12.04
C ARG A 143 0.80 4.40 -12.83
N GLU A 144 0.96 5.72 -12.92
CA GLU A 144 0.09 6.56 -13.75
C GLU A 144 0.12 6.07 -15.20
N ALA A 145 -1.07 5.96 -15.80
CA ALA A 145 -1.26 5.51 -17.17
C ALA A 145 -2.56 6.09 -17.73
N GLY A 146 -2.46 6.94 -18.76
CA GLY A 146 -3.62 7.52 -19.45
C GLY A 146 -4.54 8.29 -18.50
N ASP A 147 -5.79 7.83 -18.39
CA ASP A 147 -6.85 8.39 -17.55
C ASP A 147 -6.91 7.78 -16.13
N GLY A 148 -5.89 7.02 -15.73
CA GLY A 148 -5.80 6.47 -14.39
C GLY A 148 -4.46 5.82 -14.09
N TYR A 149 -4.50 4.56 -13.66
CA TYR A 149 -3.32 3.84 -13.18
C TYR A 149 -3.28 2.39 -13.66
N ASP A 150 -2.11 1.91 -14.06
CA ASP A 150 -1.84 0.47 -14.08
C ASP A 150 -1.63 0.00 -12.64
N LEU A 151 -2.33 -1.07 -12.25
CA LEU A 151 -2.22 -1.70 -10.95
C LEU A 151 -1.20 -2.85 -11.01
N LEU A 152 -0.28 -2.84 -10.06
CA LEU A 152 0.93 -3.67 -10.10
C LEU A 152 1.05 -4.58 -8.88
N ALA A 153 1.66 -5.74 -9.08
CA ALA A 153 2.03 -6.70 -8.05
C ALA A 153 3.48 -7.11 -8.25
N ALA A 154 4.20 -7.37 -7.17
CA ALA A 154 5.58 -7.83 -7.25
C ALA A 154 5.96 -8.75 -6.08
N PRO A 155 6.77 -9.81 -6.30
CA PRO A 155 7.35 -10.58 -5.22
C PRO A 155 8.50 -9.79 -4.59
N LEU A 156 8.90 -10.12 -3.34
CA LEU A 156 9.91 -9.38 -2.56
C LEU A 156 11.27 -9.10 -3.24
N ALA A 157 11.69 -9.91 -4.21
CA ALA A 157 12.94 -9.72 -4.96
C ALA A 157 12.75 -9.57 -6.48
N GLY A 158 11.52 -9.57 -7.00
CA GLY A 158 11.24 -9.50 -8.43
C GLY A 158 10.61 -8.19 -8.89
N GLY A 159 10.48 -8.06 -10.21
CA GLY A 159 9.91 -6.89 -10.87
C GLY A 159 8.41 -6.74 -10.67
N TRP A 160 7.91 -5.55 -10.99
CA TRP A 160 6.48 -5.27 -11.07
C TRP A 160 5.87 -5.92 -12.30
N ALA A 161 4.77 -6.65 -12.09
CA ALA A 161 3.89 -7.11 -13.15
C ALA A 161 2.52 -6.47 -12.96
N ARG A 162 1.90 -6.10 -14.07
CA ARG A 162 0.54 -5.56 -14.06
C ARG A 162 -0.46 -6.69 -13.80
N TRP A 163 -1.49 -6.39 -13.00
CA TRP A 163 -2.62 -7.29 -12.77
C TRP A 163 -3.97 -6.65 -13.09
N GLY A 164 -4.00 -5.36 -13.38
CA GLY A 164 -5.22 -4.68 -13.79
C GLY A 164 -5.00 -3.20 -14.11
N ARG A 165 -6.10 -2.55 -14.49
CA ARG A 165 -6.18 -1.12 -14.76
C ARG A 165 -7.24 -0.48 -13.89
N LEU A 166 -6.89 0.66 -13.31
CA LEU A 166 -7.78 1.57 -12.62
C LEU A 166 -8.06 2.76 -13.54
N THR A 167 -9.32 2.97 -13.93
CA THR A 167 -9.75 4.14 -14.71
C THR A 167 -10.49 5.11 -13.81
N LEU A 168 -10.11 6.39 -13.84
CA LEU A 168 -10.75 7.42 -13.02
C LEU A 168 -12.00 7.96 -13.71
N GLY A 169 -13.14 7.88 -13.03
CA GLY A 169 -14.40 8.48 -13.43
C GLY A 169 -14.62 9.86 -12.80
N ASP A 170 -15.88 10.24 -12.62
CA ASP A 170 -16.24 11.58 -12.17
C ASP A 170 -15.70 11.92 -10.77
N PRO A 171 -15.34 13.20 -10.52
CA PRO A 171 -15.00 13.67 -9.18
C PRO A 171 -16.21 13.53 -8.25
N LEU A 172 -15.95 13.02 -7.04
CA LEU A 172 -16.93 13.00 -5.98
C LEU A 172 -16.94 14.34 -5.23
N PRO A 173 -18.08 14.75 -4.65
CA PRO A 173 -18.16 15.95 -3.82
C PRO A 173 -17.12 15.93 -2.69
N SER A 174 -16.58 17.10 -2.34
CA SER A 174 -15.57 17.23 -1.27
C SER A 174 -16.06 16.70 0.07
N THR A 175 -17.35 16.89 0.40
CA THR A 175 -17.99 16.34 1.60
C THR A 175 -17.87 14.81 1.67
N VAL A 176 -18.15 14.12 0.56
CA VAL A 176 -17.97 12.67 0.44
C VAL A 176 -16.50 12.29 0.60
N SER A 177 -15.59 13.02 -0.08
CA SER A 177 -14.15 12.79 0.03
C SER A 177 -13.63 12.90 1.48
N GLU A 178 -14.16 13.85 2.24
CA GLU A 178 -13.80 14.11 3.64
C GLU A 178 -14.38 13.08 4.60
N GLU A 179 -15.51 12.45 4.26
CA GLU A 179 -16.15 11.40 5.07
C GLU A 179 -15.54 10.01 4.83
N LEU A 180 -14.91 9.77 3.68
CA LEU A 180 -14.27 8.48 3.38
C LEU A 180 -13.24 8.09 4.45
N ARG A 181 -13.39 6.87 4.97
CA ARG A 181 -12.46 6.26 5.94
C ARG A 181 -11.93 4.95 5.39
N PHE A 182 -10.77 4.99 4.74
CA PHE A 182 -10.06 3.80 4.27
C PHE A 182 -9.48 3.01 5.45
N ARG A 183 -9.53 1.68 5.37
CA ARG A 183 -9.16 0.72 6.39
C ARG A 183 -8.11 -0.26 5.84
N PRO A 184 -6.87 0.18 5.59
CA PRO A 184 -5.80 -0.63 4.98
C PRO A 184 -5.39 -1.86 5.80
N THR A 185 -5.81 -1.95 7.06
CA THR A 185 -5.55 -3.09 7.94
C THR A 185 -6.55 -4.22 7.76
N LEU A 186 -7.64 -4.00 7.03
CA LEU A 186 -8.66 -4.98 6.69
C LEU A 186 -8.42 -5.46 5.26
N GLY A 187 -7.84 -6.65 5.11
CA GLY A 187 -7.64 -7.29 3.81
C GLY A 187 -8.85 -8.12 3.35
N ALA A 188 -8.65 -8.85 2.27
CA ALA A 188 -9.54 -9.91 1.78
C ALA A 188 -9.11 -11.27 2.30
N ASP A 189 -9.99 -12.27 2.34
CA ASP A 189 -9.70 -13.60 2.91
C ASP A 189 -8.41 -14.24 2.38
N ASP A 190 -8.06 -13.98 1.12
CA ASP A 190 -6.88 -14.45 0.41
C ASP A 190 -5.86 -13.35 0.07
N LEU A 191 -6.02 -12.13 0.61
CA LEU A 191 -5.08 -11.02 0.44
C LEU A 191 -5.04 -10.15 1.70
N GLN A 192 -4.16 -10.53 2.63
CA GLN A 192 -4.11 -9.96 3.97
C GLN A 192 -2.88 -9.05 4.12
N PRO A 193 -3.04 -7.80 4.59
CA PRO A 193 -1.89 -6.94 4.88
C PRO A 193 -1.02 -7.58 5.97
N VAL A 194 0.30 -7.64 5.73
CA VAL A 194 1.22 -8.16 6.74
C VAL A 194 1.34 -7.13 7.85
N ALA A 195 0.80 -7.46 9.02
CA ALA A 195 0.85 -6.58 10.19
C ALA A 195 2.29 -6.48 10.74
N LEU A 196 3.00 -5.41 10.39
CA LEU A 196 4.26 -5.05 11.07
C LEU A 196 4.04 -4.83 12.59
N PHE A 197 2.82 -4.43 12.97
CA PHE A 197 2.48 -4.05 14.33
C PHE A 197 2.50 -5.18 15.36
N ARG A 198 2.38 -6.47 14.97
CA ARG A 198 2.60 -7.58 15.92
C ARG A 198 4.08 -7.66 16.32
N ALA A 199 4.98 -7.58 15.34
CA ALA A 199 6.42 -7.63 15.59
C ALA A 199 6.92 -6.42 16.40
N VAL A 200 6.36 -5.22 16.16
CA VAL A 200 6.67 -4.03 16.96
C VAL A 200 6.11 -4.13 18.38
N ARG A 201 4.89 -4.67 18.57
CA ARG A 201 4.34 -4.94 19.92
C ARG A 201 5.21 -5.91 20.71
N ASP A 202 5.68 -6.99 20.09
CA ASP A 202 6.53 -7.99 20.75
C ASP A 202 7.94 -7.45 21.03
N LEU A 203 8.43 -6.52 20.22
CA LEU A 203 9.69 -5.81 20.49
C LEU A 203 9.54 -4.84 21.67
N SER A 204 8.46 -4.06 21.72
CA SER A 204 8.15 -3.16 22.83
C SER A 204 7.92 -3.91 24.15
N TYR A 205 7.27 -5.08 24.13
CA TYR A 205 7.11 -5.91 25.33
C TYR A 205 8.43 -6.50 25.82
N ARG A 206 9.28 -7.01 24.93
CA ARG A 206 10.61 -7.54 25.30
C ARG A 206 11.53 -6.45 25.85
N LEU A 207 11.50 -5.26 25.26
CA LEU A 207 12.25 -4.11 25.77
C LEU A 207 11.67 -3.58 27.09
N SER A 208 10.34 -3.62 27.28
CA SER A 208 9.72 -3.26 28.56
C SER A 208 9.95 -4.28 29.68
N GLN A 209 10.19 -5.55 29.35
CA GLN A 209 10.56 -6.60 30.30
C GLN A 209 12.05 -6.56 30.66
N ALA A 210 12.90 -6.03 29.78
CA ALA A 210 14.33 -5.80 30.03
C ALA A 210 14.62 -4.54 30.86
N VAL A 211 13.60 -3.72 31.16
CA VAL A 211 13.72 -2.44 31.89
C VAL A 211 12.97 -2.46 33.24
N ARG A 212 12.48 -3.63 33.69
CA ARG A 212 12.08 -3.78 35.10
C ARG A 212 13.27 -4.34 35.91
N PRO A 213 13.67 -3.68 37.01
CA PRO A 213 14.66 -4.22 37.94
C PRO A 213 14.17 -5.50 38.61
#